data_AF-F8RGZ7-F1
#
_entry.id   AF-F8RGZ7-F1
#
_cell.length_a   1.000
_cell.length_b   1.000
_cell.length_c   1.000
_cell.angle_alpha   90.00
_cell.angle_beta   90.00
_cell.angle_gamma   90.00
#
_symmetry.space_group_name_H-M   'P 1'
#
loop_
_entity.id
_entity.type
_entity.pdbx_description
1 polymer ?
#
loop_
_entity_poly.entity_id
_entity_poly.type
_entity_poly.pdbx_seq_one_letter_code
_entity_poly.pdbx_strand_id
1 'polypeptide(L)'
;VDPDYPAKRVEYLLIHSEARMILSQPQLITELPATDTPILDVTGGEVASMPAKPPGRQCSPNDLAYVIYTSGSTGTPKGVMISHGAAVNTIVDINQRFRVTKFDRILGFSSLSFDLSVWDIFGTLGAGGTLVILPRESLKSPSRWFDLIEREGITIWNSVPTAMKMLLDFCEGRRVCESTTLRLAMLSGDWIPLDLPGRIKAYFEDCKVVSLGGATEASIWSIYYPIETVDTQWNSIPYGKPLGRQRFYIFDDQLQPVSDGEVGELCIGGRGVAMGYYREPERTARSFISDPETGQTLYRTGDLGRIMNDGNIEIIGRIDS
;
A
#
# COMPACT_ATOMS: atom_id res chain seq x y z
N VAL A 1 3.58 2.51 15.13
CA VAL A 1 5.06 2.53 15.03
C VAL A 1 5.54 1.11 15.19
N ASP A 2 6.45 0.65 14.33
CA ASP A 2 7.01 -0.69 14.43
C ASP A 2 7.96 -0.79 15.64
N PRO A 3 7.73 -1.69 16.60
CA PRO A 3 8.63 -1.86 17.75
C PRO A 3 9.99 -2.45 17.35
N ASP A 4 10.14 -3.09 16.17
CA ASP A 4 11.43 -3.61 15.68
C ASP A 4 12.33 -2.51 15.10
N TYR A 5 11.83 -1.28 14.96
CA TYR A 5 12.68 -0.19 14.51
C TYR A 5 13.78 0.12 15.52
N PRO A 6 14.97 0.57 15.04
CA PRO A 6 16.01 1.04 15.95
C PRO A 6 15.44 2.09 16.92
N ALA A 7 15.84 2.04 18.19
CA ALA A 7 15.27 2.91 19.24
C ALA A 7 15.25 4.40 18.87
N LYS A 8 16.33 4.91 18.24
CA LYS A 8 16.41 6.29 17.74
C LYS A 8 15.32 6.63 16.71
N ARG A 9 14.94 5.66 15.87
CA ARG A 9 13.86 5.83 14.88
C ARG A 9 12.50 5.85 15.58
N VAL A 10 12.27 4.97 16.56
CA VAL A 10 11.04 4.99 17.37
C VAL A 10 10.91 6.32 18.10
N GLU A 11 11.95 6.76 18.79
CA GLU A 11 12.02 8.06 19.48
C GLU A 11 11.72 9.21 18.52
N TYR A 12 12.37 9.23 17.36
CA TYR A 12 12.11 10.23 16.32
C TYR A 12 10.63 10.29 15.95
N LEU A 13 10.01 9.13 15.66
CA LEU A 13 8.60 9.07 15.25
C LEU A 13 7.66 9.53 16.37
N LEU A 14 7.92 9.14 17.62
CA LEU A 14 7.11 9.56 18.76
C LEU A 14 7.17 11.08 18.95
N ILE A 15 8.38 11.66 18.94
CA ILE A 15 8.58 13.11 19.10
C ILE A 15 7.93 13.88 17.94
N HIS A 16 8.16 13.48 16.69
CA HIS A 16 7.74 14.25 15.52
C HIS A 16 6.30 14.00 15.08
N SER A 17 5.64 12.97 15.61
CA SER A 17 4.21 12.73 15.36
C SER A 17 3.30 13.66 16.16
N GLU A 18 3.78 14.13 17.32
CA GLU A 18 2.99 14.85 18.34
C GLU A 18 1.62 14.22 18.58
N ALA A 19 1.63 12.88 18.61
CA ALA A 19 0.49 12.10 19.01
C ALA A 19 0.03 12.56 20.40
N ARG A 20 -1.28 12.73 20.56
CA ARG A 20 -1.87 13.10 21.86
C ARG A 20 -1.93 11.92 22.83
N MET A 21 -1.77 10.70 22.31
CA MET A 21 -1.85 9.45 23.04
C MET A 21 -1.09 8.37 22.26
N ILE A 22 -0.45 7.46 22.98
CA ILE A 22 0.17 6.25 22.43
C ILE A 22 -0.66 5.05 22.86
N LEU A 23 -1.06 4.22 21.90
CA LEU A 23 -1.69 2.93 22.16
C LEU A 23 -0.63 1.85 22.08
N SER A 24 -0.44 1.07 23.15
CA SER A 24 0.59 0.04 23.21
C SER A 24 0.17 -1.17 24.05
N GLN A 25 0.91 -2.27 23.93
CA GLN A 25 0.77 -3.46 24.76
C GLN A 25 1.73 -3.40 25.95
N PRO A 26 1.42 -4.01 27.11
CA PRO A 26 2.22 -3.88 28.33
C PRO A 26 3.70 -4.20 28.14
N GLN A 27 4.00 -5.24 27.36
CA GLN A 27 5.36 -5.71 27.12
C GLN A 27 6.19 -4.71 26.29
N LEU A 28 5.54 -3.91 25.44
CA LEU A 28 6.21 -2.91 24.61
C LEU A 28 6.34 -1.56 25.33
N ILE A 29 5.47 -1.27 26.30
CA ILE A 29 5.52 -0.01 27.06
C ILE A 29 6.86 0.15 27.77
N THR A 30 7.42 -0.94 28.31
CA THR A 30 8.73 -0.92 28.99
C THR A 30 9.91 -0.68 28.06
N GLU A 31 9.73 -0.84 26.74
CA GLU A 31 10.75 -0.65 25.72
C GLU A 31 10.63 0.73 25.04
N LEU A 32 9.58 1.49 25.33
CA LEU A 32 9.38 2.81 24.74
C LEU A 32 10.41 3.82 25.28
N PRO A 33 10.93 4.73 24.43
CA PRO A 33 11.66 5.90 24.89
C PRO A 33 10.83 6.72 25.88
N ALA A 34 11.50 7.40 26.81
CA ALA A 34 10.84 8.29 27.75
C ALA A 34 10.04 9.37 27.01
N THR A 35 8.78 9.55 27.38
CA THR A 35 7.87 10.51 26.74
C THR A 35 6.84 11.02 27.74
N ASP A 36 6.44 12.28 27.60
CA ASP A 36 5.33 12.88 28.35
C ASP A 36 3.96 12.56 27.72
N THR A 37 3.94 11.87 26.57
CA THR A 37 2.70 11.51 25.88
C THR A 37 1.95 10.45 26.68
N PRO A 38 0.65 10.63 26.98
CA PRO A 38 -0.15 9.61 27.65
C PRO A 38 -0.13 8.27 26.92
N ILE A 39 0.17 7.19 27.64
CA ILE A 39 0.18 5.82 27.10
C ILE A 39 -1.05 5.07 27.62
N LEU A 40 -1.81 4.47 26.70
CA LEU A 40 -2.93 3.60 27.01
C LEU A 40 -2.58 2.15 26.68
N ASP A 41 -2.72 1.27 27.67
CA ASP A 41 -2.63 -0.18 27.49
C ASP A 41 -3.90 -0.71 26.79
N VAL A 42 -3.72 -1.24 25.58
CA VAL A 42 -4.82 -1.76 24.76
C VAL A 42 -5.35 -3.13 25.23
N THR A 43 -4.65 -3.78 26.16
CA THR A 43 -5.02 -5.07 26.74
C THR A 43 -5.62 -4.96 28.15
N GLY A 44 -5.64 -3.75 28.70
CA GLY A 44 -6.10 -3.48 30.06
C GLY A 44 -7.61 -3.68 30.25
N GLY A 45 -8.00 -3.96 31.50
CA GLY A 45 -9.39 -4.22 31.88
C GLY A 45 -10.36 -3.06 31.61
N GLU A 46 -9.87 -1.81 31.56
CA GLU A 46 -10.68 -0.64 31.25
C GLU A 46 -11.24 -0.69 29.82
N VAL A 47 -10.41 -1.06 28.83
CA VAL A 47 -10.84 -1.20 27.43
C VAL A 47 -11.87 -2.32 27.30
N ALA A 48 -11.64 -3.46 27.96
CA ALA A 48 -12.58 -4.58 27.96
C ALA A 48 -13.94 -4.23 28.60
N SER A 49 -13.98 -3.24 29.50
CA SER A 49 -15.20 -2.77 30.15
C SER A 49 -15.96 -1.69 29.36
N MET A 50 -15.41 -1.20 28.25
CA MET A 50 -16.04 -0.15 27.45
C MET A 50 -17.35 -0.64 26.77
N PRO A 51 -18.36 0.23 26.61
CA PRO A 51 -19.59 -0.16 25.93
C PRO A 51 -19.33 -0.58 24.47
N ALA A 52 -19.83 -1.75 24.08
CA ALA A 52 -19.77 -2.25 22.70
C ALA A 52 -20.80 -1.57 21.75
N LYS A 53 -21.06 -0.26 21.95
CA LYS A 53 -21.95 0.53 21.10
C LYS A 53 -21.11 1.19 20.00
N PRO A 54 -21.50 1.09 18.72
CA PRO A 54 -20.83 1.84 17.66
C PRO A 54 -20.80 3.33 18.01
N PRO A 55 -19.63 3.99 17.97
CA PRO A 55 -19.59 5.43 18.11
C PRO A 55 -20.39 6.06 16.97
N GLY A 56 -21.02 7.20 17.23
CA GLY A 56 -21.61 7.99 16.15
C GLY A 56 -20.54 8.38 15.12
N ARG A 57 -20.94 8.63 13.86
CA ARG A 57 -20.00 9.12 12.85
C ARG A 57 -19.51 10.52 13.24
N GLN A 58 -18.22 10.61 13.58
CA GLN A 58 -17.57 11.87 13.97
C GLN A 58 -16.56 12.39 12.95
N CYS A 59 -16.33 11.67 11.85
CA CYS A 59 -15.36 12.05 10.81
C CYS A 59 -15.99 12.47 9.47
N SER A 60 -15.33 13.43 8.83
CA SER A 60 -15.54 13.92 7.47
C SER A 60 -14.57 13.26 6.49
N PRO A 61 -14.91 13.11 5.20
CA PRO A 61 -13.97 12.64 4.18
C PRO A 61 -12.68 13.47 4.05
N ASN A 62 -12.71 14.73 4.48
CA ASN A 62 -11.53 15.61 4.42
C ASN A 62 -10.66 15.55 5.67
N ASP A 63 -11.09 14.82 6.70
CA ASP A 63 -10.29 14.65 7.92
C ASP A 63 -9.12 13.70 7.66
N LEU A 64 -8.03 13.92 8.38
CA LEU A 64 -6.85 13.06 8.39
C LEU A 64 -7.24 11.65 8.86
N ALA A 65 -6.96 10.64 8.03
CA ALA A 65 -7.18 9.24 8.37
C ALA A 65 -5.93 8.60 8.98
N TYR A 66 -4.76 8.83 8.38
CA TYR A 66 -3.50 8.29 8.88
C TYR A 66 -2.29 9.12 8.46
N VAL A 67 -1.19 8.92 9.18
CA VAL A 67 0.14 9.42 8.84
C VAL A 67 1.09 8.23 8.77
N ILE A 68 1.75 8.03 7.63
CA ILE A 68 2.79 7.01 7.47
C ILE A 68 4.11 7.71 7.16
N TYR A 69 5.16 7.35 7.91
CA TYR A 69 6.47 7.93 7.75
C TYR A 69 7.31 7.14 6.75
N THR A 70 7.65 7.77 5.63
CA THR A 70 8.54 7.20 4.60
C THR A 70 9.98 7.65 4.82
N SER A 71 10.95 6.86 4.37
CA SER A 71 12.36 7.27 4.33
C SER A 71 12.51 8.43 3.35
N GLY A 72 12.82 9.63 3.84
CA GLY A 72 13.14 10.75 2.96
C GLY A 72 14.48 10.54 2.24
N SER A 73 14.61 11.06 1.03
CA SER A 73 15.89 11.12 0.29
C SER A 73 17.00 11.83 1.07
N THR A 74 16.64 12.74 1.97
CA THR A 74 17.55 13.45 2.89
C THR A 74 17.95 12.62 4.12
N GLY A 75 17.46 11.38 4.25
CA GLY A 75 17.67 10.51 5.43
C GLY A 75 16.71 10.77 6.59
N THR A 76 16.01 11.91 6.61
CA THR A 76 15.01 12.24 7.62
C THR A 76 13.62 11.70 7.21
N PRO A 77 12.95 10.90 8.06
CA PRO A 77 11.61 10.42 7.76
C PRO A 77 10.59 11.56 7.61
N LYS A 78 9.70 11.46 6.62
CA LYS A 78 8.59 12.41 6.40
C LYS A 78 7.25 11.74 6.63
N GLY A 79 6.38 12.37 7.43
CA GLY A 79 5.03 11.86 7.68
C GLY A 79 4.07 12.25 6.55
N VAL A 80 3.66 11.29 5.72
CA VAL A 80 2.69 11.52 4.64
C VAL A 80 1.28 11.53 5.24
N MET A 81 0.54 12.63 5.05
CA MET A 81 -0.80 12.82 5.59
C MET A 81 -1.88 12.42 4.58
N ILE A 82 -2.65 11.36 4.87
CA ILE A 82 -3.73 10.88 3.99
C ILE A 82 -5.09 11.14 4.61
N SER A 83 -6.00 11.73 3.84
CA SER A 83 -7.39 11.94 4.25
C SER A 83 -8.24 10.69 4.10
N HIS A 84 -9.35 10.61 4.83
CA HIS A 84 -10.32 9.52 4.68
C HIS A 84 -10.79 9.37 3.24
N GLY A 85 -11.09 10.47 2.55
CA GLY A 85 -11.60 10.47 1.19
C GLY A 85 -10.61 9.91 0.17
N ALA A 86 -9.31 10.21 0.35
CA ALA A 86 -8.25 9.69 -0.52
C ALA A 86 -8.06 8.18 -0.33
N ALA A 87 -7.93 7.72 0.92
CA ALA A 87 -7.80 6.29 1.23
C ALA A 87 -9.01 5.47 0.78
N VAL A 88 -10.23 5.95 1.09
CA VAL A 88 -11.48 5.27 0.73
C VAL A 88 -11.66 5.22 -0.78
N ASN A 89 -11.22 6.23 -1.54
CA ASN A 89 -11.29 6.19 -3.00
C ASN A 89 -10.50 4.99 -3.56
N THR A 90 -9.23 4.83 -3.14
CA THR A 90 -8.40 3.69 -3.57
C THR A 90 -9.00 2.36 -3.12
N ILE A 91 -9.41 2.26 -1.85
CA ILE A 91 -10.00 1.03 -1.29
C ILE A 91 -11.24 0.59 -2.08
N VAL A 92 -12.16 1.51 -2.33
CA VAL A 92 -13.41 1.19 -3.02
C VAL A 92 -13.15 0.82 -4.48
N ASP A 93 -12.23 1.51 -5.17
CA ASP A 93 -11.90 1.20 -6.55
C ASP A 93 -11.32 -0.22 -6.68
N ILE A 94 -10.36 -0.59 -5.83
CA ILE A 94 -9.76 -1.93 -5.80
C ILE A 94 -10.82 -3.00 -5.48
N ASN A 95 -11.65 -2.77 -4.45
CA ASN A 95 -12.69 -3.73 -4.06
C ASN A 95 -13.72 -3.95 -5.17
N GLN A 96 -14.16 -2.88 -5.85
CA GLN A 96 -15.10 -2.99 -6.97
C GLN A 96 -14.46 -3.69 -8.17
N ARG A 97 -13.23 -3.33 -8.51
CA ARG A 97 -12.48 -3.85 -9.66
C ARG A 97 -12.25 -5.35 -9.57
N PHE A 98 -11.83 -5.83 -8.40
CA PHE A 98 -11.52 -7.25 -8.19
C PHE A 98 -12.62 -8.04 -7.47
N ARG A 99 -13.79 -7.41 -7.31
CA ARG A 99 -14.99 -7.97 -6.69
C ARG A 99 -14.64 -8.59 -5.33
N VAL A 100 -14.04 -7.80 -4.46
CA VAL A 100 -13.77 -8.20 -3.07
C VAL A 100 -15.07 -8.16 -2.28
N THR A 101 -15.37 -9.24 -1.58
CA THR A 101 -16.64 -9.46 -0.91
C THR A 101 -16.45 -10.05 0.48
N LYS A 102 -17.56 -10.24 1.19
CA LYS A 102 -17.60 -10.92 2.49
C LYS A 102 -17.11 -12.37 2.49
N PHE A 103 -17.02 -13.00 1.32
CA PHE A 103 -16.51 -14.36 1.19
C PHE A 103 -14.99 -14.40 1.07
N ASP A 104 -14.34 -13.24 0.97
CA ASP A 104 -12.90 -13.17 0.84
C ASP A 104 -12.17 -13.22 2.17
N ARG A 105 -11.03 -13.90 2.14
CA ARG A 105 -10.12 -14.07 3.26
C ARG A 105 -8.73 -13.63 2.81
N ILE A 106 -8.19 -12.63 3.48
CA ILE A 106 -6.90 -12.02 3.16
C ILE A 106 -5.91 -12.36 4.25
N LEU A 107 -4.71 -12.76 3.86
CA LEU A 107 -3.60 -12.86 4.80
C LEU A 107 -3.06 -11.45 5.07
N GLY A 108 -3.09 -10.99 6.32
CA GLY A 108 -2.56 -9.70 6.74
C GLY A 108 -1.04 -9.68 6.71
N PHE A 109 -0.49 -9.57 5.51
CA PHE A 109 0.94 -9.72 5.22
C PHE A 109 1.72 -8.43 5.46
N SER A 110 1.09 -7.28 5.24
CA SER A 110 1.75 -5.97 5.25
C SER A 110 2.01 -5.47 6.67
N SER A 111 3.22 -4.95 6.92
CA SER A 111 3.50 -4.25 8.17
C SER A 111 2.65 -2.97 8.28
N LEU A 112 2.17 -2.67 9.49
CA LEU A 112 1.38 -1.47 9.80
C LEU A 112 2.13 -0.15 9.56
N SER A 113 3.44 -0.21 9.35
CA SER A 113 4.25 0.95 8.99
C SER A 113 4.31 1.22 7.47
N PHE A 114 3.65 0.37 6.67
CA PHE A 114 3.49 0.54 5.22
C PHE A 114 2.01 0.69 4.87
N ASP A 115 1.73 1.48 3.85
CA ASP A 115 0.39 1.83 3.40
C ASP A 115 -0.39 0.65 2.80
N LEU A 116 0.27 -0.39 2.31
CA LEU A 116 -0.38 -1.65 1.91
C LEU A 116 -1.27 -2.23 3.01
N SER A 117 -0.86 -2.07 4.29
CA SER A 117 -1.65 -2.54 5.44
C SER A 117 -2.99 -1.82 5.59
N VAL A 118 -3.12 -0.60 5.07
CA VAL A 118 -4.37 0.16 5.09
C VAL A 118 -5.41 -0.57 4.25
N TRP A 119 -5.03 -1.12 3.09
CA TRP A 119 -5.96 -1.94 2.31
C TRP A 119 -6.19 -3.32 2.94
N ASP A 120 -5.14 -3.98 3.46
CA ASP A 120 -5.30 -5.26 4.17
C ASP A 120 -6.34 -5.17 5.30
N ILE A 121 -6.38 -4.06 6.03
CA ILE A 121 -7.37 -3.84 7.10
C ILE A 121 -8.68 -3.34 6.53
N PHE A 122 -8.69 -2.14 5.96
CA PHE A 122 -9.92 -1.42 5.66
C PHE A 122 -10.55 -1.85 4.33
N GLY A 123 -9.76 -2.35 3.39
CA GLY A 123 -10.26 -2.99 2.17
C GLY A 123 -10.98 -4.28 2.47
N THR A 124 -10.35 -5.16 3.26
CA THR A 124 -10.94 -6.43 3.70
C THR A 124 -12.20 -6.22 4.52
N LEU A 125 -12.09 -5.48 5.64
CA LEU A 125 -13.20 -5.29 6.56
C LEU A 125 -14.32 -4.45 5.94
N GLY A 126 -13.98 -3.47 5.09
CA GLY A 126 -14.95 -2.66 4.36
C GLY A 126 -15.77 -3.45 3.34
N ALA A 127 -15.22 -4.55 2.80
CA ALA A 127 -15.96 -5.49 1.96
C ALA A 127 -16.76 -6.54 2.76
N GLY A 128 -16.62 -6.54 4.10
CA GLY A 128 -17.16 -7.56 5.00
C GLY A 128 -16.37 -8.86 5.01
N GLY A 129 -15.17 -8.88 4.43
CA GLY A 129 -14.28 -10.05 4.37
C GLY A 129 -13.58 -10.32 5.70
N THR A 130 -12.74 -11.35 5.71
CA THR A 130 -11.95 -11.75 6.89
C THR A 130 -10.48 -11.42 6.70
N LEU A 131 -9.90 -10.67 7.65
CA LEU A 131 -8.46 -10.50 7.74
C LEU A 131 -7.87 -11.57 8.66
N VAL A 132 -7.05 -12.46 8.10
CA VAL A 132 -6.31 -13.47 8.85
C VAL A 132 -4.96 -12.87 9.24
N ILE A 133 -4.77 -12.60 10.53
CA ILE A 133 -3.55 -11.98 11.04
C ILE A 133 -2.38 -12.96 10.91
N LEU A 134 -1.34 -12.57 10.17
CA LEU A 134 -0.10 -13.31 10.09
C LEU A 134 0.70 -13.09 11.37
N PRO A 135 1.03 -14.14 12.16
CA PRO A 135 1.85 -13.97 13.35
C PRO A 135 3.24 -13.44 12.99
N ARG A 136 3.80 -12.57 13.82
CA ARG A 136 5.07 -11.86 13.55
C ARG A 136 6.23 -12.82 13.31
N GLU A 137 6.31 -13.90 14.06
CA GLU A 137 7.29 -14.98 13.92
C GLU A 137 7.18 -15.74 12.59
N SER A 138 6.09 -15.53 11.85
CA SER A 138 5.81 -16.17 10.56
C SER A 138 6.08 -15.25 9.38
N LEU A 139 6.50 -13.99 9.59
CA LEU A 139 6.75 -12.98 8.53
C LEU A 139 7.81 -13.38 7.49
N LYS A 140 8.62 -14.40 7.76
CA LYS A 140 9.64 -14.92 6.83
C LYS A 140 9.57 -16.45 6.70
N SER A 141 8.38 -17.02 6.90
CA SER A 141 8.17 -18.47 6.91
C SER A 141 7.20 -18.90 5.81
N PRO A 142 7.69 -19.19 4.59
CA PRO A 142 6.87 -19.68 3.48
C PRO A 142 6.02 -20.90 3.83
N SER A 143 6.54 -21.80 4.67
CA SER A 143 5.79 -22.95 5.16
C SER A 143 4.55 -22.56 5.95
N ARG A 144 4.66 -21.57 6.82
CA ARG A 144 3.52 -21.10 7.62
C ARG A 144 2.53 -20.30 6.78
N TRP A 145 3.00 -19.57 5.76
CA TRP A 145 2.11 -18.92 4.81
C TRP A 145 1.29 -19.96 4.06
N PHE A 146 1.95 -21.01 3.56
CA PHE A 146 1.29 -22.12 2.89
C PHE A 146 0.26 -22.80 3.81
N ASP A 147 0.64 -23.15 5.04
CA ASP A 147 -0.28 -23.74 6.02
C ASP A 147 -1.49 -22.85 6.31
N LEU A 148 -1.30 -21.52 6.37
CA LEU A 148 -2.40 -20.56 6.56
C LEU A 148 -3.28 -20.48 5.32
N ILE A 149 -2.71 -20.51 4.11
CA ILE A 149 -3.47 -20.51 2.86
C ILE A 149 -4.42 -21.71 2.83
N GLU A 150 -3.93 -22.91 3.16
CA GLU A 150 -4.74 -24.12 3.17
C GLU A 150 -5.73 -24.14 4.34
N ARG A 151 -5.25 -23.93 5.57
CA ARG A 151 -6.08 -24.06 6.79
C ARG A 151 -7.16 -23.00 6.88
N GLU A 152 -6.82 -21.77 6.52
CA GLU A 152 -7.73 -20.63 6.64
C GLU A 152 -8.47 -20.36 5.32
N GLY A 153 -8.18 -21.07 4.22
CA GLY A 153 -8.84 -20.85 2.93
C GLY A 153 -8.64 -19.41 2.44
N ILE A 154 -7.39 -18.95 2.38
CA ILE A 154 -7.06 -17.60 1.91
C ILE A 154 -7.43 -17.46 0.44
N THR A 155 -8.20 -16.42 0.10
CA THR A 155 -8.69 -16.16 -1.26
C THR A 155 -7.91 -15.07 -1.98
N ILE A 156 -7.33 -14.13 -1.24
CA ILE A 156 -6.58 -13.01 -1.79
C ILE A 156 -5.22 -12.90 -1.11
N TRP A 157 -4.18 -12.78 -1.92
CA TRP A 157 -2.81 -12.53 -1.51
C TRP A 157 -2.41 -11.11 -1.94
N ASN A 158 -1.91 -10.31 -0.99
CA ASN A 158 -1.41 -8.96 -1.25
C ASN A 158 0.02 -8.82 -0.70
N SER A 159 1.03 -8.65 -1.56
CA SER A 159 2.42 -8.51 -1.10
C SER A 159 3.34 -7.88 -2.14
N VAL A 160 4.61 -7.72 -1.75
CA VAL A 160 5.71 -7.53 -2.72
C VAL A 160 5.99 -8.81 -3.52
N PRO A 161 6.50 -8.72 -4.77
CA PRO A 161 6.77 -9.88 -5.63
C PRO A 161 7.69 -10.92 -4.97
N THR A 162 8.69 -10.47 -4.21
CA THR A 162 9.65 -11.34 -3.53
C THR A 162 9.01 -12.28 -2.52
N ALA A 163 7.97 -11.85 -1.80
CA ALA A 163 7.27 -12.71 -0.85
C ALA A 163 6.49 -13.82 -1.57
N MET A 164 5.82 -13.49 -2.68
CA MET A 164 5.17 -14.51 -3.52
C MET A 164 6.18 -15.50 -4.10
N LYS A 165 7.35 -15.04 -4.57
CA LYS A 165 8.43 -15.94 -5.01
C LYS A 165 8.85 -16.91 -3.91
N MET A 166 9.09 -16.42 -2.70
CA MET A 166 9.47 -17.28 -1.57
C MET A 166 8.40 -18.35 -1.26
N LEU A 167 7.11 -18.02 -1.39
CA LEU A 167 6.03 -18.99 -1.27
C LEU A 167 6.11 -20.06 -2.37
N LEU A 168 6.28 -19.64 -3.63
CA LEU A 168 6.32 -20.55 -4.78
C LEU A 168 7.57 -21.44 -4.78
N ASP A 169 8.73 -20.90 -4.38
CA ASP A 169 9.97 -21.67 -4.20
C ASP A 169 9.77 -22.76 -3.13
N PHE A 170 9.02 -22.47 -2.07
CA PHE A 170 8.66 -23.48 -1.07
C PHE A 170 7.69 -24.54 -1.60
N CYS A 171 6.74 -24.14 -2.46
CA CYS A 171 5.77 -25.05 -3.08
C CYS A 171 6.42 -25.97 -4.14
N GLU A 172 7.60 -25.61 -4.65
CA GLU A 172 8.28 -26.37 -5.68
C GLU A 172 8.54 -27.83 -5.28
N GLY A 173 8.11 -28.75 -6.15
CA GLY A 173 8.19 -30.20 -5.91
C GLY A 173 7.17 -30.73 -4.88
N ARG A 174 6.28 -29.88 -4.33
CA ARG A 174 5.19 -30.31 -3.44
C ARG A 174 3.92 -30.50 -4.24
N ARG A 175 3.18 -31.57 -3.95
CA ARG A 175 1.82 -31.74 -4.44
C ARG A 175 0.93 -30.81 -3.63
N VAL A 176 0.61 -29.65 -4.19
CA VAL A 176 -0.40 -28.77 -3.59
C VAL A 176 -1.74 -29.52 -3.60
N CYS A 177 -2.48 -29.45 -2.49
CA CYS A 177 -3.82 -30.03 -2.46
C CYS A 177 -4.65 -29.44 -3.61
N GLU A 178 -5.48 -30.25 -4.28
CA GLU A 178 -6.33 -29.84 -5.41
C GLU A 178 -7.34 -28.71 -5.06
N SER A 179 -7.38 -28.26 -3.80
CA SER A 179 -8.30 -27.28 -3.25
C SER A 179 -7.58 -26.01 -2.78
N THR A 180 -6.84 -25.33 -3.64
CA THR A 180 -6.38 -23.97 -3.31
C THR A 180 -7.49 -22.96 -3.54
N THR A 181 -7.76 -22.09 -2.56
CA THR A 181 -8.81 -21.06 -2.63
C THR A 181 -8.34 -19.73 -3.20
N LEU A 182 -7.03 -19.60 -3.49
CA LEU A 182 -6.43 -18.34 -3.91
C LEU A 182 -6.92 -17.95 -5.31
N ARG A 183 -7.77 -16.91 -5.38
CA ARG A 183 -8.37 -16.42 -6.63
C ARG A 183 -7.75 -15.11 -7.13
N LEU A 184 -6.97 -14.42 -6.30
CA LEU A 184 -6.38 -13.12 -6.63
C LEU A 184 -5.01 -12.95 -5.94
N ALA A 185 -3.99 -12.66 -6.74
CA ALA A 185 -2.68 -12.24 -6.30
C ALA A 185 -2.45 -10.79 -6.72
N MET A 186 -2.43 -9.90 -5.74
CA MET A 186 -2.09 -8.49 -5.84
C MET A 186 -0.61 -8.31 -5.52
N LEU A 187 0.17 -7.92 -6.52
CA LEU A 187 1.62 -7.72 -6.39
C LEU A 187 1.95 -6.24 -6.55
N SER A 188 2.68 -5.67 -5.60
CA SER A 188 3.04 -4.23 -5.62
C SER A 188 4.33 -3.92 -4.88
N GLY A 189 4.83 -2.69 -5.01
CA GLY A 189 5.98 -2.19 -4.26
C GLY A 189 7.36 -2.56 -4.82
N ASP A 190 7.43 -3.35 -5.89
CA ASP A 190 8.65 -3.62 -6.66
C ASP A 190 8.29 -4.13 -8.06
N TRP A 191 9.28 -4.25 -8.93
CA TRP A 191 9.17 -4.84 -10.25
C TRP A 191 8.71 -6.30 -10.18
N ILE A 192 7.72 -6.65 -11.01
CA ILE A 192 7.24 -8.03 -11.15
C ILE A 192 7.95 -8.66 -12.35
N PRO A 193 8.70 -9.77 -12.15
CA PRO A 193 9.32 -10.50 -13.25
C PRO A 193 8.30 -11.22 -14.13
N LEU A 194 8.68 -11.44 -15.38
CA LEU A 194 7.81 -12.04 -16.40
C LEU A 194 7.41 -13.49 -16.10
N ASP A 195 8.25 -14.26 -15.42
CA ASP A 195 7.97 -15.67 -15.10
C ASP A 195 6.98 -15.82 -13.93
N LEU A 196 6.94 -14.83 -13.02
CA LEU A 196 6.19 -14.91 -11.77
C LEU A 196 4.69 -15.17 -11.97
N PRO A 197 3.96 -14.47 -12.87
CA PRO A 197 2.55 -14.75 -13.12
C PRO A 197 2.30 -16.19 -13.59
N GLY A 198 3.17 -16.73 -14.45
CA GLY A 198 3.07 -18.12 -14.93
C GLY A 198 3.29 -19.12 -13.80
N ARG A 199 4.27 -18.87 -12.93
CA ARG A 199 4.51 -19.69 -11.74
C ARG A 199 3.32 -19.66 -10.78
N ILE A 200 2.70 -18.50 -10.55
CA ILE A 200 1.49 -18.40 -9.70
C ILE A 200 0.37 -19.27 -10.28
N LYS A 201 0.08 -19.13 -11.57
CA LYS A 201 -0.98 -19.91 -12.23
C LYS A 201 -0.70 -21.43 -12.26
N ALA A 202 0.57 -21.84 -12.26
CA ALA A 202 0.93 -23.26 -12.19
C ALA A 202 0.54 -23.92 -10.85
N TYR A 203 0.48 -23.15 -9.75
CA TYR A 203 0.05 -23.64 -8.43
C TYR A 203 -1.38 -23.24 -8.07
N PHE A 204 -1.86 -22.14 -8.63
CA PHE A 204 -3.17 -21.55 -8.36
C PHE A 204 -3.84 -21.23 -9.70
N GLU A 205 -4.39 -22.26 -10.36
CA GLU A 205 -4.86 -22.20 -11.76
C GLU A 205 -5.84 -21.05 -12.03
N ASP A 206 -6.83 -20.88 -11.14
CA ASP A 206 -7.86 -19.84 -11.26
C ASP A 206 -7.43 -18.47 -10.69
N CYS A 207 -6.18 -18.32 -10.24
CA CYS A 207 -5.70 -17.10 -9.63
C CYS A 207 -5.46 -16.01 -10.67
N LYS A 208 -6.20 -14.90 -10.50
CA LYS A 208 -5.91 -13.67 -11.24
C LYS A 208 -4.69 -13.00 -10.65
N VAL A 209 -3.73 -12.64 -11.50
CA VAL A 209 -2.54 -11.90 -11.08
C VAL A 209 -2.67 -10.45 -11.55
N VAL A 210 -2.44 -9.51 -10.65
CA VAL A 210 -2.49 -8.08 -10.94
C VAL A 210 -1.27 -7.37 -10.40
N SER A 211 -0.70 -6.52 -11.26
CA SER A 211 0.30 -5.53 -10.86
C SER A 211 -0.41 -4.30 -10.32
N LEU A 212 0.04 -3.82 -9.17
CA LEU A 212 -0.40 -2.58 -8.56
C LEU A 212 0.83 -1.74 -8.22
N GLY A 213 0.70 -0.42 -8.38
CA GLY A 213 1.78 0.52 -8.07
C GLY A 213 1.26 1.85 -7.59
N GLY A 214 2.14 2.68 -7.05
CA GLY A 214 1.81 4.00 -6.55
C GLY A 214 2.90 4.51 -5.61
N ALA A 215 2.57 5.62 -4.95
CA ALA A 215 3.39 6.20 -3.89
C ALA A 215 2.54 6.35 -2.64
N THR A 216 3.18 6.38 -1.48
CA THR A 216 2.48 6.65 -0.21
C THR A 216 1.77 8.00 -0.25
N GLU A 217 2.34 8.97 -0.95
CA GLU A 217 1.80 10.30 -1.23
C GLU A 217 0.57 10.32 -2.15
N ALA A 218 0.17 9.17 -2.69
CA ALA A 218 -1.00 9.01 -3.54
C ALA A 218 -1.97 7.90 -3.07
N SER A 219 -1.94 7.60 -1.77
CA SER A 219 -2.86 6.67 -1.08
C SER A 219 -2.80 5.22 -1.59
N ILE A 220 -1.77 4.49 -1.16
CA ILE A 220 -1.56 3.05 -1.36
C ILE A 220 -1.18 2.70 -2.81
N TRP A 221 -2.13 2.86 -3.73
CA TRP A 221 -1.95 2.59 -5.15
C TRP A 221 -2.62 3.68 -5.98
N SER A 222 -2.04 3.92 -7.15
CA SER A 222 -2.53 4.86 -8.15
C SER A 222 -2.62 4.25 -9.54
N ILE A 223 -1.96 3.12 -9.78
CA ILE A 223 -1.87 2.47 -11.07
C ILE A 223 -2.07 0.95 -10.95
N TYR A 224 -2.63 0.32 -11.98
CA TYR A 224 -2.80 -1.12 -12.03
C TYR A 224 -2.67 -1.70 -13.45
N TYR A 225 -2.18 -2.94 -13.55
CA TYR A 225 -2.14 -3.71 -14.78
C TYR A 225 -2.65 -5.15 -14.56
N PRO A 226 -3.79 -5.54 -15.14
CA PRO A 226 -4.27 -6.92 -15.07
C PRO A 226 -3.39 -7.82 -15.96
N ILE A 227 -2.77 -8.84 -15.37
CA ILE A 227 -1.81 -9.70 -16.08
C ILE A 227 -2.54 -10.88 -16.73
N GLU A 228 -3.11 -10.61 -17.90
CA GLU A 228 -3.78 -11.62 -18.72
C GLU A 228 -2.78 -12.41 -19.56
N THR A 229 -1.87 -11.69 -20.23
CA THR A 229 -0.80 -12.22 -21.07
C THR A 229 0.54 -11.61 -20.66
N VAL A 230 1.62 -12.36 -20.89
CA VAL A 230 2.99 -11.87 -20.68
C VAL A 230 3.73 -11.93 -22.01
N ASP A 231 4.28 -10.78 -22.44
CA ASP A 231 5.21 -10.73 -23.55
C ASP A 231 6.63 -10.96 -23.02
N THR A 232 7.32 -11.95 -23.59
CA THR A 232 8.70 -12.28 -23.24
C THR A 232 9.72 -11.20 -23.62
N GLN A 233 9.34 -10.24 -24.46
CA GLN A 233 10.18 -9.11 -24.86
C GLN A 233 10.14 -7.95 -23.86
N TRP A 234 9.25 -7.97 -22.88
CA TRP A 234 9.21 -6.93 -21.85
C TRP A 234 10.39 -7.06 -20.88
N ASN A 235 10.85 -5.93 -20.33
CA ASN A 235 11.83 -5.96 -19.24
C ASN A 235 11.21 -6.39 -17.90
N SER A 236 9.93 -6.07 -17.72
CA SER A 236 9.14 -6.37 -16.52
C SER A 236 7.64 -6.26 -16.86
N ILE A 237 6.78 -6.73 -15.96
CA ILE A 237 5.34 -6.53 -16.12
C ILE A 237 5.02 -5.02 -16.07
N PRO A 238 4.20 -4.49 -17.00
CA PRO A 238 3.81 -3.09 -17.00
C PRO A 238 3.12 -2.63 -15.70
N TYR A 239 3.24 -1.33 -15.39
CA TYR A 239 2.52 -0.72 -14.28
C TYR A 239 1.05 -0.46 -14.61
N GLY A 240 0.74 -0.20 -15.88
CA GLY A 240 -0.61 -0.17 -16.42
C GLY A 240 -1.27 1.20 -16.41
N LYS A 241 -2.51 1.29 -15.94
CA LYS A 241 -3.38 2.47 -16.10
C LYS A 241 -3.80 3.07 -14.76
N PRO A 242 -4.13 4.37 -14.70
CA PRO A 242 -4.61 5.00 -13.48
C PRO A 242 -5.82 4.29 -12.86
N LEU A 243 -5.87 4.26 -11.53
CA LEU A 243 -7.05 3.83 -10.77
C LEU A 243 -8.21 4.83 -10.88
N GLY A 244 -9.40 4.41 -10.46
CA GLY A 244 -10.61 5.23 -10.53
C GLY A 244 -10.46 6.59 -9.84
N ARG A 245 -10.80 7.66 -10.57
CA ARG A 245 -10.69 9.07 -10.13
C ARG A 245 -9.27 9.53 -9.80
N GLN A 246 -8.24 8.76 -10.15
CA GLN A 246 -6.85 9.17 -10.15
C GLN A 246 -6.39 9.38 -11.59
N ARG A 247 -5.34 10.16 -11.79
CA ARG A 247 -4.78 10.48 -13.10
C ARG A 247 -3.27 10.54 -13.02
N PHE A 248 -2.62 10.18 -14.11
CA PHE A 248 -1.21 10.44 -14.33
C PHE A 248 -1.07 11.55 -15.37
N TYR A 249 -0.07 12.38 -15.16
CA TYR A 249 0.31 13.48 -16.04
C TYR A 249 1.81 13.38 -16.29
N ILE A 250 2.24 13.74 -17.49
CA ILE A 250 3.66 13.85 -17.84
C ILE A 250 3.93 15.32 -18.10
N PHE A 251 4.91 15.88 -17.38
CA PHE A 251 5.28 17.28 -17.49
C PHE A 251 6.72 17.43 -17.97
N ASP A 252 6.98 18.49 -18.72
CA ASP A 252 8.34 18.94 -19.03
C ASP A 252 8.96 19.73 -17.85
N ASP A 253 10.20 20.17 -18.05
CA ASP A 253 10.96 20.97 -17.08
C ASP A 253 10.34 22.34 -16.78
N GLN A 254 9.35 22.79 -17.57
CA GLN A 254 8.61 24.03 -17.40
C GLN A 254 7.20 23.79 -16.81
N LEU A 255 6.91 22.57 -16.33
CA LEU A 255 5.60 22.16 -15.82
C LEU A 255 4.48 22.37 -16.85
N GLN A 256 4.78 22.16 -18.13
CA GLN A 256 3.77 22.06 -19.19
C GLN A 256 3.49 20.58 -19.51
N PRO A 257 2.20 20.20 -19.70
CA PRO A 257 1.87 18.84 -20.11
C PRO A 257 2.51 18.50 -21.46
N VAL A 258 3.12 17.32 -21.57
CA VAL A 258 3.67 16.81 -22.85
C VAL A 258 2.68 15.88 -23.55
N SER A 259 2.93 15.60 -24.83
CA SER A 259 2.09 14.71 -25.63
C SER A 259 2.28 13.23 -25.24
N ASP A 260 1.29 12.39 -25.55
CA ASP A 260 1.43 10.94 -25.39
C ASP A 260 2.68 10.42 -26.13
N GLY A 261 3.42 9.54 -25.49
CA GLY A 261 4.69 8.97 -25.97
C GLY A 261 5.94 9.80 -25.64
N GLU A 262 5.80 11.08 -25.28
CA GLU A 262 6.92 11.92 -24.86
C GLU A 262 7.32 11.63 -23.41
N VAL A 263 8.63 11.70 -23.15
CA VAL A 263 9.20 11.43 -21.83
C VAL A 263 9.24 12.72 -21.03
N GLY A 264 8.78 12.65 -19.78
CA GLY A 264 8.86 13.75 -18.84
C GLY A 264 8.66 13.29 -17.39
N GLU A 265 8.52 14.25 -16.48
CA GLU A 265 8.27 13.99 -15.07
C GLU A 265 6.84 13.46 -14.87
N LEU A 266 6.75 12.30 -14.23
CA LEU A 266 5.50 11.65 -13.88
C LEU A 266 4.88 12.30 -12.64
N CYS A 267 3.66 12.83 -12.79
CA CYS A 267 2.88 13.40 -11.70
C CYS A 267 1.56 12.65 -11.51
N ILE A 268 1.12 12.52 -10.25
CA ILE A 268 -0.14 11.88 -9.87
C ILE A 268 -1.14 12.95 -9.43
N GLY A 269 -2.33 12.95 -10.02
CA GLY A 269 -3.43 13.83 -9.65
C GLY A 269 -4.72 13.08 -9.29
N GLY A 270 -5.70 13.83 -8.81
CA GLY A 270 -7.04 13.32 -8.53
C GLY A 270 -7.23 12.79 -7.10
N ARG A 271 -8.27 11.97 -6.90
CA ARG A 271 -8.70 11.48 -5.59
C ARG A 271 -7.81 10.33 -5.11
N GLY A 272 -6.70 10.69 -4.51
CA GLY A 272 -5.69 9.77 -3.98
C GLY A 272 -4.48 10.54 -3.47
N VAL A 273 -4.23 11.73 -4.03
CA VAL A 273 -3.18 12.65 -3.60
C VAL A 273 -3.31 13.00 -2.11
N ALA A 274 -2.19 12.91 -1.40
CA ALA A 274 -2.06 13.23 0.01
C ALA A 274 -2.35 14.71 0.30
N MET A 275 -2.63 15.01 1.57
CA MET A 275 -2.78 16.38 2.07
C MET A 275 -1.43 17.11 2.12
N GLY A 276 -0.32 16.38 2.07
CA GLY A 276 1.04 16.91 2.19
C GLY A 276 1.86 16.12 3.21
N TYR A 277 2.96 16.73 3.64
CA TYR A 277 3.82 16.19 4.69
C TYR A 277 3.56 16.88 6.03
N TYR A 278 3.42 16.08 7.09
CA TYR A 278 3.14 16.56 8.44
C TYR A 278 4.24 17.53 8.89
N ARG A 279 3.86 18.78 9.16
CA ARG A 279 4.75 19.87 9.62
C ARG A 279 5.96 20.16 8.72
N GLU A 280 5.88 19.83 7.44
CA GLU A 280 6.91 20.18 6.46
C GLU A 280 6.29 20.97 5.29
N PRO A 281 5.85 22.24 5.52
CA PRO A 281 5.15 23.03 4.50
C PRO A 281 6.00 23.30 3.26
N GLU A 282 7.30 23.58 3.42
CA GLU A 282 8.20 23.82 2.29
C GLU A 282 8.39 22.58 1.42
N ARG A 283 8.59 21.41 2.06
CA ARG A 283 8.70 20.15 1.34
C ARG A 283 7.38 19.80 0.66
N THR A 284 6.26 20.10 1.32
CA THR A 284 4.92 19.92 0.76
C THR A 284 4.77 20.76 -0.50
N ALA A 285 5.08 22.06 -0.46
CA ALA A 285 4.98 22.93 -1.63
C ALA A 285 5.87 22.50 -2.81
N ARG A 286 7.01 21.85 -2.55
CA ARG A 286 7.90 21.32 -3.59
C ARG A 286 7.38 20.02 -4.25
N SER A 287 6.75 19.13 -3.46
CA SER A 287 6.26 17.83 -3.96
C SER A 287 4.80 17.87 -4.41
N PHE A 288 4.00 18.79 -3.88
CA PHE A 288 2.57 18.90 -4.15
C PHE A 288 2.29 20.25 -4.82
N ILE A 289 2.29 20.24 -6.15
CA ILE A 289 2.13 21.43 -6.98
C ILE A 289 0.66 21.63 -7.37
N SER A 290 0.31 22.84 -7.81
CA SER A 290 -0.97 23.09 -8.43
C SER A 290 -0.88 22.80 -9.93
N ASP A 291 -1.81 22.03 -10.44
CA ASP A 291 -2.08 21.92 -11.88
C ASP A 291 -2.36 23.34 -12.43
N PRO A 292 -1.63 23.81 -13.45
CA PRO A 292 -1.82 25.14 -14.01
C PRO A 292 -3.15 25.32 -14.74
N GLU A 293 -3.74 24.24 -15.27
CA GLU A 293 -5.01 24.27 -15.99
C GLU A 293 -6.20 24.12 -15.03
N THR A 294 -6.13 23.14 -14.12
CA THR A 294 -7.29 22.79 -13.28
C THR A 294 -7.24 23.33 -11.85
N GLY A 295 -6.08 23.80 -11.40
CA GLY A 295 -5.85 24.21 -10.01
C GLY A 295 -5.85 23.05 -9.00
N GLN A 296 -5.96 21.81 -9.45
CA GLN A 296 -5.94 20.63 -8.58
C GLN A 296 -4.53 20.34 -8.09
N THR A 297 -4.41 19.78 -6.88
CA THR A 297 -3.11 19.36 -6.37
C THR A 297 -2.61 18.13 -7.12
N LEU A 298 -1.36 18.19 -7.58
CA LEU A 298 -0.61 17.11 -8.21
C LEU A 298 0.59 16.75 -7.35
N TYR A 299 0.85 15.46 -7.18
CA TYR A 299 2.05 14.94 -6.55
C TYR A 299 3.13 14.64 -7.59
N ARG A 300 4.30 15.26 -7.43
CA ARG A 300 5.52 14.98 -8.20
C ARG A 300 6.18 13.72 -7.68
N THR A 301 6.19 12.65 -8.47
CA THR A 301 6.72 11.35 -8.05
C THR A 301 8.25 11.34 -7.97
N GLY A 302 8.91 12.19 -8.77
CA GLY A 302 10.36 12.12 -9.01
C GLY A 302 10.75 11.01 -10.00
N ASP A 303 9.78 10.38 -10.66
CA ASP A 303 10.00 9.39 -11.72
C ASP A 303 9.91 10.05 -13.10
N LEU A 304 10.73 9.58 -14.05
CA LEU A 304 10.57 9.84 -15.48
C LEU A 304 9.73 8.74 -16.10
N GLY A 305 8.79 9.14 -16.96
CA GLY A 305 7.95 8.19 -17.66
C GLY A 305 7.25 8.80 -18.86
N ARG A 306 6.39 7.99 -19.48
CA ARG A 306 5.53 8.40 -20.59
C ARG A 306 4.21 7.62 -20.59
N ILE A 307 3.20 8.21 -21.22
CA ILE A 307 1.93 7.52 -21.53
C ILE A 307 2.10 6.85 -22.90
N MET A 308 1.93 5.53 -22.95
CA MET A 308 1.98 4.75 -24.17
C MET A 308 0.67 4.89 -24.97
N ASN A 309 0.69 4.58 -26.26
CA ASN A 309 -0.49 4.69 -27.15
C ASN A 309 -1.70 3.88 -26.69
N ASP A 310 -1.48 2.82 -25.92
CA ASP A 310 -2.55 1.99 -25.34
C ASP A 310 -3.07 2.53 -23.99
N GLY A 311 -2.52 3.66 -23.53
CA GLY A 311 -2.81 4.34 -22.27
C GLY A 311 -2.06 3.79 -21.06
N ASN A 312 -1.18 2.79 -21.23
CA ASN A 312 -0.34 2.31 -20.14
C ASN A 312 0.78 3.31 -19.83
N ILE A 313 1.16 3.42 -18.55
CA ILE A 313 2.30 4.22 -18.13
C ILE A 313 3.55 3.35 -18.15
N GLU A 314 4.59 3.85 -18.81
CA GLU A 314 5.94 3.31 -18.73
C GLU A 314 6.77 4.19 -17.80
N ILE A 315 7.35 3.58 -16.76
CA ILE A 315 8.32 4.24 -15.87
C ILE A 315 9.72 3.91 -16.40
N ILE A 316 10.46 4.94 -16.76
CA ILE A 316 11.80 4.84 -17.37
C ILE A 316 12.88 4.82 -16.29
N GLY A 317 12.67 5.58 -15.21
CA GLY A 317 13.63 5.65 -14.12
C GLY A 317 13.34 6.80 -13.18
N ARG A 318 14.34 7.11 -12.36
CA ARG A 318 14.31 8.17 -11.36
C ARG A 318 15.01 9.42 -11.89
N ILE A 319 14.47 10.60 -11.61
CA ILE A 319 15.11 11.88 -11.96
C ILE A 319 16.43 12.08 -11.17
N ASP A 320 16.49 11.52 -9.96
CA ASP A 320 17.62 11.65 -9.03
C ASP A 320 18.65 10.51 -9.12
N SER A 321 18.60 9.67 -10.17
CA SER A 321 19.54 8.56 -10.40
C SER A 321 20.48 8.78 -11.58
#